data_AF-A0A4Y2QN82-F1
#
_entry.id   AF-A0A4Y2QN82-F1
#
_cell.length_a   1.000
_cell.length_b   1.000
_cell.length_c   1.000
_cell.angle_alpha   90.00
_cell.angle_beta   90.00
_cell.angle_gamma   90.00
#
_symmetry.space_group_name_H-M   'P 1'
#
loop_
_entity.id
_entity.type
_entity.pdbx_description
1 polymer ?
#
loop_
_entity_poly.entity_id
_entity_poly.type
_entity_poly.pdbx_seq_one_letter_code
_entity_poly.pdbx_strand_id
1 'polypeptide(L)'
;MQTIPGKTASHIPCGYAYIIIGPNGLPLKPVTVYRGSDEVDHFVREKDLLAKRLHTITPKHRTTRDLEEFQKVTHCNLCKKWLGKDRVRDHDHLSGKYRQALHNKCNLQLKQSKMIPCIFHNLRNYDGHLIIQGLGKLQDHEISVIPNNMEKYISFSIRQRKENPVTLQFVDSFQFLNTSLQKLVENLDHSKFSIMQSCISSPHRDLLLKKGIYPYEYMSSFSKFEETQLPPRFAFHSSLPMKESVKLTTNMPKMFGSVLKLKI
;
A
#
# COMPACT_ATOMS: atom_id res chain seq x y z
N MET A 1 -16.09 -3.75 25.67
CA MET A 1 -15.78 -4.83 24.73
C MET A 1 -16.71 -6.00 25.03
N GLN A 2 -17.68 -6.30 24.16
CA GLN A 2 -18.50 -7.50 24.31
C GLN A 2 -17.72 -8.70 23.76
N THR A 3 -17.45 -9.68 24.62
CA THR A 3 -16.84 -10.96 24.27
C THR A 3 -17.88 -11.83 23.56
N ILE A 4 -17.67 -12.08 22.26
CA ILE A 4 -18.49 -13.01 21.48
C ILE A 4 -18.20 -14.44 21.96
N PRO A 5 -19.20 -15.24 22.37
CA PRO A 5 -18.98 -16.63 22.80
C PRO A 5 -18.35 -17.44 21.66
N GLY A 6 -17.23 -18.12 21.93
CA GLY A 6 -16.53 -18.99 20.97
C GLY A 6 -15.22 -18.45 20.39
N LYS A 7 -14.82 -17.20 20.64
CA LYS A 7 -13.48 -16.72 20.28
C LYS A 7 -12.41 -17.29 21.23
N THR A 8 -11.60 -18.21 20.73
CA THR A 8 -10.52 -18.87 21.50
C THR A 8 -9.21 -18.09 21.57
N ALA A 9 -9.04 -17.08 20.72
CA ALA A 9 -7.91 -16.13 20.74
C ALA A 9 -8.34 -14.77 20.16
N SER A 10 -7.76 -13.68 20.69
CA SER A 10 -7.89 -12.33 20.15
C SER A 10 -6.55 -11.92 19.55
N HIS A 11 -6.55 -11.57 18.27
CA HIS A 11 -5.36 -11.03 17.63
C HIS A 11 -5.48 -9.51 17.57
N ILE A 12 -4.48 -8.84 18.14
CA ILE A 12 -4.39 -7.39 18.14
C ILE A 12 -3.34 -7.06 17.07
N PRO A 13 -3.70 -6.32 16.01
CA PRO A 13 -2.69 -5.86 15.08
C PRO A 13 -1.73 -4.93 15.86
N CYS A 14 -0.44 -5.00 15.57
CA CYS A 14 0.58 -4.32 16.38
C CYS A 14 1.51 -3.45 15.57
N GLY A 15 1.23 -3.35 14.27
CA GLY A 15 1.97 -2.52 13.36
C GLY A 15 1.80 -2.95 11.92
N TYR A 16 2.44 -2.20 11.06
CA TYR A 16 2.40 -2.43 9.64
C TYR A 16 3.70 -1.96 8.96
N ALA A 17 3.92 -2.44 7.75
CA ALA A 17 4.94 -1.91 6.86
C ALA A 17 4.35 -1.64 5.48
N TYR A 18 4.78 -0.56 4.85
CA TYR A 18 4.45 -0.33 3.45
C TYR A 18 5.52 0.47 2.70
N ILE A 19 5.46 0.38 1.38
CA ILE A 19 6.26 1.18 0.45
C ILE A 19 5.36 1.88 -0.56
N ILE A 20 5.77 3.06 -1.04
CA ILE A 20 5.06 3.81 -2.08
C ILE A 20 5.88 3.73 -3.35
N ILE A 21 5.29 3.17 -4.40
CA ILE A 21 5.89 3.08 -5.72
C ILE A 21 5.31 4.17 -6.61
N GLY A 22 6.18 5.02 -7.15
CA GLY A 22 5.81 6.10 -8.05
C GLY A 22 5.47 5.60 -9.46
N PRO A 23 5.01 6.51 -10.35
CA PRO A 23 4.64 6.16 -11.72
C PRO A 23 5.80 5.60 -12.56
N ASN A 24 7.04 5.95 -12.20
CA ASN A 24 8.27 5.42 -12.82
C ASN A 24 8.64 4.00 -12.34
N GLY A 25 7.84 3.38 -11.46
CA GLY A 25 8.11 2.07 -10.89
C GLY A 25 9.15 2.06 -9.76
N LEU A 26 9.62 3.23 -9.33
CA LEU A 26 10.62 3.35 -8.26
C LEU A 26 9.98 3.78 -6.92
N PRO A 27 10.60 3.44 -5.78
CA PRO A 27 10.17 3.93 -4.48
C PRO A 27 10.20 5.47 -4.41
N LEU A 28 9.14 6.09 -3.93
CA LEU A 28 9.12 7.54 -3.65
C LEU A 28 9.79 7.91 -2.32
N LYS A 29 9.82 6.96 -1.39
CA LYS A 29 10.45 7.09 -0.08
C LYS A 29 10.87 5.71 0.46
N PRO A 30 11.74 5.66 1.46
CA PRO A 30 12.07 4.40 2.15
C PRO A 30 10.83 3.70 2.72
N VAL A 31 10.96 2.39 2.96
CA VAL A 31 9.90 1.58 3.59
C VAL A 31 9.49 2.24 4.90
N THR A 32 8.19 2.47 5.05
CA THR A 32 7.60 2.99 6.29
C THR A 32 7.17 1.81 7.14
N VAL A 33 7.68 1.77 8.37
CA VAL A 33 7.31 0.78 9.38
C VAL A 33 6.71 1.52 10.56
N TYR A 34 5.59 1.03 11.05
CA TYR A 34 4.93 1.53 12.24
C TYR A 34 4.64 0.37 13.18
N ARG A 35 4.79 0.59 14.48
CA ARG A 35 4.44 -0.35 15.55
C ARG A 35 3.72 0.42 16.65
N GLY A 36 2.62 -0.13 17.13
CA GLY A 36 1.80 0.51 18.15
C GLY A 36 0.40 -0.10 18.22
N SER A 37 -0.36 0.30 19.24
CA SER A 37 -1.69 -0.23 19.55
C SER A 37 -2.83 0.48 18.81
N ASP A 38 -2.54 1.59 18.14
CA ASP A 38 -3.48 2.32 17.28
C ASP A 38 -3.17 2.15 15.79
N GLU A 39 -2.66 0.98 15.39
CA GLU A 39 -2.08 0.77 14.07
C GLU A 39 -3.06 0.91 12.91
N VAL A 40 -4.31 0.44 13.02
CA VAL A 40 -5.28 0.65 11.92
C VAL A 40 -5.64 2.12 11.79
N ASP A 41 -5.85 2.83 12.90
CA ASP A 41 -6.21 4.25 12.87
C ASP A 41 -5.02 5.09 12.36
N HIS A 42 -3.81 4.78 12.82
CA HIS A 42 -2.58 5.39 12.35
C HIS A 42 -2.36 5.12 10.85
N PHE A 43 -2.57 3.88 10.40
CA PHE A 43 -2.47 3.51 9.00
C PHE A 43 -3.39 4.38 8.13
N VAL A 44 -4.66 4.51 8.50
CA VAL A 44 -5.63 5.28 7.69
C VAL A 44 -5.32 6.77 7.69
N ARG A 45 -5.00 7.37 8.85
CA ARG A 45 -4.59 8.78 8.93
C ARG A 45 -3.38 9.08 8.04
N GLU A 46 -2.41 8.17 8.05
CA GLU A 46 -1.19 8.29 7.27
C GLU A 46 -1.48 8.21 5.76
N LYS A 47 -2.43 7.35 5.35
CA LYS A 47 -2.87 7.29 3.96
C LYS A 47 -3.70 8.49 3.54
N ASP A 48 -4.53 9.06 4.42
CA ASP A 48 -5.25 10.31 4.17
C ASP A 48 -4.27 11.47 3.93
N LEU A 49 -3.21 11.56 4.73
CA LEU A 49 -2.15 12.55 4.53
C LEU A 49 -1.45 12.35 3.18
N LEU A 50 -1.16 11.09 2.83
CA LEU A 50 -0.57 10.75 1.54
C LEU A 50 -1.51 11.12 0.38
N ALA A 51 -2.79 10.78 0.49
CA ALA A 51 -3.82 11.13 -0.48
C ALA A 51 -3.88 12.63 -0.73
N LYS A 52 -3.91 13.44 0.33
CA LYS A 52 -3.86 14.91 0.25
C LYS A 52 -2.61 15.38 -0.51
N ARG A 53 -1.42 14.89 -0.13
CA ARG A 53 -0.16 15.25 -0.78
C ARG A 53 -0.14 14.93 -2.28
N LEU A 54 -0.72 13.80 -2.68
CA LEU A 54 -0.73 13.35 -4.07
C LEU A 54 -1.72 14.10 -4.95
N HIS A 55 -2.66 14.81 -4.35
CA HIS A 55 -3.69 15.58 -5.04
C HIS A 55 -3.50 17.08 -4.98
N THR A 56 -2.56 17.55 -4.16
CA THR A 56 -2.04 18.91 -4.28
C THR A 56 -1.39 19.06 -5.65
N ILE A 57 -1.93 19.94 -6.49
CA ILE A 57 -1.34 20.25 -7.80
C ILE A 57 -0.08 21.08 -7.56
N THR A 58 1.09 20.46 -7.71
CA THR A 58 2.36 21.19 -7.71
C THR A 58 2.37 22.14 -8.90
N PRO A 59 2.54 23.46 -8.68
CA PRO A 59 2.60 24.42 -9.77
C PRO A 59 3.69 24.05 -10.77
N LYS A 60 3.37 24.17 -12.06
CA LYS A 60 4.31 23.81 -13.13
C LYS A 60 5.61 24.63 -13.03
N HIS A 61 6.73 23.95 -12.91
CA HIS A 61 8.06 24.54 -13.08
C HIS A 61 8.26 24.92 -14.54
N ARG A 62 8.68 26.17 -14.79
CA ARG A 62 8.92 26.68 -16.14
C ARG A 62 10.42 26.88 -16.32
N THR A 63 11.09 25.91 -16.91
CA THR A 63 12.47 26.13 -17.36
C THR A 63 12.47 26.82 -18.73
N THR A 64 13.58 27.47 -19.07
CA THR A 64 13.77 28.06 -20.41
C THR A 64 13.63 27.00 -21.50
N ARG A 65 14.19 25.80 -21.26
CA ARG A 65 14.07 24.65 -22.16
C ARG A 65 12.62 24.23 -22.39
N ASP A 66 11.81 24.12 -21.33
CA ASP A 66 10.40 23.74 -21.45
C ASP A 66 9.59 24.75 -22.28
N LEU A 67 9.92 26.04 -22.14
CA LEU A 67 9.27 27.11 -22.90
C LEU A 67 9.63 27.01 -24.39
N GLU A 68 10.90 26.79 -24.70
CA GLU A 68 11.37 26.59 -26.08
C GLU A 68 10.73 25.35 -26.73
N GLU A 69 10.72 24.22 -26.02
CA GLU A 69 10.08 22.99 -26.50
C GLU A 69 8.59 23.22 -26.77
N PHE A 70 7.88 23.84 -25.82
CA PHE A 70 6.46 24.14 -25.98
C PHE A 70 6.18 25.06 -27.18
N GLN A 71 7.04 26.05 -27.43
CA GLN A 71 6.88 26.96 -28.57
C GLN A 71 7.11 26.25 -29.91
N LYS A 72 8.13 25.39 -29.99
CA LYS A 72 8.50 24.62 -31.19
C LYS A 72 7.44 23.59 -31.59
N VAL A 73 6.68 23.05 -30.64
CA VAL A 73 5.68 22.02 -30.93
C VAL A 73 4.47 22.62 -31.66
N THR A 74 4.24 22.13 -32.89
CA THR A 74 3.14 22.54 -33.78
C THR A 74 1.95 21.59 -33.77
N HIS A 75 2.19 20.31 -33.44
CA HIS A 75 1.18 19.25 -33.42
C HIS A 75 1.01 18.66 -32.01
N CYS A 76 -0.20 18.29 -31.66
CA CYS A 76 -0.55 17.73 -30.36
C CYS A 76 0.18 16.41 -30.13
N ASN A 77 0.90 16.28 -29.02
CA ASN A 77 1.66 15.06 -28.72
C ASN A 77 0.78 13.81 -28.60
N LEU A 78 -0.50 13.96 -28.24
CA LEU A 78 -1.45 12.84 -28.10
C LEU A 78 -2.14 12.47 -29.42
N CYS A 79 -2.91 13.40 -30.00
CA CYS A 79 -3.73 13.10 -31.19
C CYS A 79 -3.04 13.37 -32.53
N LYS A 80 -1.81 13.93 -32.50
CA LYS A 80 -0.97 14.25 -33.66
C LYS A 80 -1.54 15.30 -34.63
N LYS A 81 -2.63 15.99 -34.29
CA LYS A 81 -3.23 17.08 -35.09
C LYS A 81 -2.65 18.45 -34.73
N TRP A 82 -2.73 19.43 -35.63
CA TRP A 82 -2.26 20.80 -35.43
C TRP A 82 -2.86 21.47 -34.18
N LEU A 83 -2.05 22.11 -33.34
CA LEU A 83 -2.45 22.68 -32.04
C LEU A 83 -3.20 24.00 -32.14
N GLY A 84 -2.78 24.89 -33.05
CA GLY A 84 -3.37 26.23 -33.20
C GLY A 84 -3.42 27.01 -31.87
N LYS A 85 -4.56 27.67 -31.61
CA LYS A 85 -4.80 28.48 -30.39
C LYS A 85 -5.20 27.65 -29.17
N ASP A 86 -5.61 26.38 -29.33
CA ASP A 86 -6.03 25.48 -28.23
C ASP A 86 -4.84 24.78 -27.55
N ARG A 87 -3.64 25.38 -27.67
CA ARG A 87 -2.39 24.78 -27.20
C ARG A 87 -2.24 24.97 -25.69
N VAL A 88 -2.36 23.87 -24.94
CA VAL A 88 -2.15 23.83 -23.50
C VAL A 88 -0.88 23.06 -23.13
N ARG A 89 -0.37 23.33 -21.91
CA ARG A 89 0.85 22.71 -21.36
C ARG A 89 0.45 21.64 -20.35
N ASP A 90 0.59 20.38 -20.75
CA ASP A 90 0.50 19.24 -19.83
C ASP A 90 1.71 19.23 -18.89
N HIS A 91 1.49 18.86 -17.64
CA HIS A 91 2.54 18.75 -16.64
C HIS A 91 2.19 17.71 -15.58
N ASP A 92 3.23 17.18 -14.96
CA ASP A 92 3.08 16.31 -13.81
C ASP A 92 2.61 17.10 -12.58
N HIS A 93 1.45 16.78 -12.04
CA HIS A 93 0.93 17.43 -10.83
C HIS A 93 1.70 17.05 -9.57
N LEU A 94 2.50 15.97 -9.57
CA LEU A 94 3.38 15.67 -8.44
C LEU A 94 4.68 16.49 -8.50
N SER A 95 5.43 16.36 -9.61
CA SER A 95 6.75 16.97 -9.72
C SER A 95 6.75 18.39 -10.28
N GLY A 96 5.61 18.89 -10.78
CA GLY A 96 5.51 20.17 -11.48
C GLY A 96 6.20 20.19 -12.84
N LYS A 97 6.80 19.09 -13.31
CA LYS A 97 7.57 19.05 -14.57
C LYS A 97 6.66 19.12 -15.78
N TYR A 98 7.01 19.97 -16.75
CA TYR A 98 6.38 19.97 -18.06
C TYR A 98 6.53 18.60 -18.73
N ARG A 99 5.47 18.17 -19.42
CA ARG A 99 5.44 16.87 -20.13
C ARG A 99 5.36 17.08 -21.62
N GLN A 100 4.36 17.83 -22.09
CA GLN A 100 4.05 17.95 -23.51
C GLN A 100 3.05 19.07 -23.84
N ALA A 101 2.95 19.41 -25.12
CA ALA A 101 1.95 20.33 -25.65
C ALA A 101 0.76 19.56 -26.21
N LEU A 102 -0.44 19.91 -25.77
CA LEU A 102 -1.68 19.21 -26.12
C LEU A 102 -2.79 20.19 -26.48
N HIS A 103 -3.83 19.68 -27.14
CA HIS A 103 -5.15 20.32 -27.14
C HIS A 103 -5.74 20.27 -25.73
N ASN A 104 -6.61 21.23 -25.37
CA ASN A 104 -7.26 21.21 -24.07
C ASN A 104 -8.06 19.91 -23.87
N LYS A 105 -8.79 19.46 -24.90
CA LYS A 105 -9.52 18.19 -24.87
C LYS A 105 -8.60 16.98 -24.66
N CYS A 106 -7.44 16.95 -25.32
CA CYS A 106 -6.46 15.89 -25.15
C CYS A 106 -5.86 15.89 -23.74
N ASN A 107 -5.58 17.07 -23.19
CA ASN A 107 -5.10 17.21 -21.82
C ASN A 107 -6.11 16.69 -20.79
N LEU A 108 -7.40 16.98 -20.97
CA LEU A 108 -8.47 16.47 -20.11
C LEU A 108 -8.62 14.94 -20.16
N GLN A 109 -8.20 14.28 -21.25
CA GLN A 109 -8.19 12.82 -21.34
C GLN A 109 -7.06 12.19 -20.52
N LEU A 110 -5.98 12.94 -20.24
CA LEU A 110 -4.86 12.51 -19.40
C LEU A 110 -5.10 12.83 -17.92
N LYS A 111 -6.37 12.99 -17.51
CA LYS A 111 -6.74 13.32 -16.15
C LYS A 111 -6.18 12.26 -15.19
N GLN A 112 -5.38 12.72 -14.24
CA GLN A 112 -4.84 11.91 -13.17
C GLN A 112 -5.96 11.20 -12.41
N SER A 113 -5.77 9.89 -12.21
CA SER A 113 -6.68 9.08 -11.41
C SER A 113 -6.67 9.54 -9.96
N LYS A 114 -7.86 9.72 -9.37
CA LYS A 114 -8.00 10.00 -7.93
C LYS A 114 -8.04 8.72 -7.07
N MET A 115 -7.47 7.64 -7.58
CA MET A 115 -7.48 6.33 -6.94
C MET A 115 -6.05 5.82 -6.74
N ILE A 116 -5.74 5.41 -5.52
CA ILE A 116 -4.44 4.82 -5.15
C ILE A 116 -4.66 3.35 -4.77
N PRO A 117 -4.14 2.39 -5.54
CA PRO A 117 -4.20 0.98 -5.17
C PRO A 117 -3.23 0.65 -4.01
N CYS A 118 -3.79 0.12 -2.94
CA CYS A 118 -3.13 -0.54 -1.81
C CYS A 118 -3.09 -2.04 -2.08
N ILE A 119 -1.95 -2.56 -2.52
CA ILE A 119 -1.77 -3.96 -2.89
C ILE A 119 -1.28 -4.74 -1.67
N PHE A 120 -2.06 -5.75 -1.31
CA PHE A 120 -1.71 -6.76 -0.31
C PHE A 120 -1.67 -8.13 -1.00
N HIS A 121 -0.99 -9.10 -0.42
CA HIS A 121 -1.03 -10.47 -0.92
C HIS A 121 -1.77 -11.36 0.07
N ASN A 122 -2.83 -12.03 -0.40
CA ASN A 122 -3.74 -12.84 0.40
C ASN A 122 -4.63 -12.02 1.37
N LEU A 123 -5.01 -10.80 0.94
CA LEU A 123 -5.80 -9.84 1.73
C LEU A 123 -7.19 -10.37 2.10
N ARG A 124 -7.85 -11.09 1.18
CA ARG A 124 -9.25 -11.53 1.31
C ARG A 124 -9.53 -12.42 2.53
N ASN A 125 -8.46 -12.97 3.09
CA ASN A 125 -8.52 -13.83 4.26
C ASN A 125 -8.25 -12.94 5.49
N TYR A 126 -7.20 -13.25 6.24
CA TYR A 126 -7.03 -12.77 7.60
C TYR A 126 -6.89 -11.23 7.71
N ASP A 127 -5.99 -10.62 6.94
CA ASP A 127 -5.61 -9.20 7.05
C ASP A 127 -6.78 -8.26 6.72
N GLY A 128 -7.58 -8.61 5.71
CA GLY A 128 -8.72 -7.81 5.25
C GLY A 128 -9.76 -7.60 6.35
N HIS A 129 -10.02 -8.63 7.17
CA HIS A 129 -10.95 -8.51 8.29
C HIS A 129 -10.49 -7.49 9.33
N LEU A 130 -9.20 -7.47 9.67
CA LEU A 130 -8.64 -6.54 10.64
C LEU A 130 -8.71 -5.09 10.14
N ILE A 131 -8.36 -4.88 8.87
CA ILE A 131 -8.42 -3.57 8.25
C ILE A 131 -9.86 -3.07 8.22
N ILE A 132 -10.81 -3.86 7.70
CA ILE A 132 -12.23 -3.48 7.60
C ILE A 132 -12.83 -3.19 8.98
N GLN A 133 -12.49 -3.97 10.00
CA GLN A 133 -12.94 -3.70 11.38
C GLN A 133 -12.48 -2.34 11.90
N GLY A 134 -11.24 -1.93 11.60
CA GLY A 134 -10.79 -0.59 11.96
C GLY A 134 -11.40 0.50 11.07
N LEU A 135 -11.56 0.24 9.77
CA LEU A 135 -12.23 1.18 8.85
C LEU A 135 -13.67 1.48 9.27
N GLY A 136 -14.41 0.49 9.75
CA GLY A 136 -15.78 0.66 10.23
C GLY A 136 -15.93 1.64 11.41
N LYS A 137 -14.82 2.00 12.08
CA LYS A 137 -14.82 3.01 13.16
C LYS A 137 -14.69 4.44 12.64
N LEU A 138 -14.34 4.63 11.37
CA LEU A 138 -14.11 5.94 10.77
C LEU A 138 -15.43 6.56 10.29
N GLN A 139 -15.84 7.65 10.92
CA GLN A 139 -17.11 8.32 10.60
C GLN A 139 -17.03 9.25 9.37
N ASP A 140 -15.84 9.75 9.05
CA ASP A 140 -15.59 10.73 7.97
C ASP A 140 -15.33 10.08 6.59
N HIS A 141 -15.43 8.75 6.51
CA HIS A 141 -15.08 7.97 5.31
C HIS A 141 -16.30 7.24 4.75
N GLU A 142 -16.36 7.18 3.42
CA GLU A 142 -17.23 6.29 2.67
C GLU A 142 -16.46 5.00 2.38
N ILE A 143 -17.06 3.86 2.74
CA ILE A 143 -16.49 2.54 2.49
C ILE A 143 -17.32 1.87 1.39
N SER A 144 -16.66 1.44 0.32
CA SER A 144 -17.27 0.64 -0.74
C SER A 144 -16.62 -0.72 -0.77
N VAL A 145 -17.42 -1.78 -0.87
CA VAL A 145 -16.94 -3.16 -0.77
C VAL A 145 -17.46 -3.96 -1.95
N ILE A 146 -16.60 -4.77 -2.56
CA ILE A 146 -16.96 -5.80 -3.52
C ILE A 146 -16.88 -7.15 -2.79
N PRO A 147 -18.01 -7.66 -2.26
CA PRO A 147 -18.03 -8.92 -1.54
C PRO A 147 -17.80 -10.09 -2.50
N ASN A 148 -17.13 -11.13 -2.01
CA ASN A 148 -17.11 -12.45 -2.64
C ASN A 148 -18.20 -13.34 -2.01
N ASN A 149 -18.30 -13.29 -0.69
CA ASN A 149 -19.36 -13.90 0.11
C ASN A 149 -19.56 -13.06 1.39
N MET A 150 -20.34 -13.56 2.35
CA MET A 150 -20.65 -12.84 3.60
C MET A 150 -19.43 -12.57 4.49
N GLU A 151 -18.34 -13.31 4.31
CA GLU A 151 -17.13 -13.18 5.13
C GLU A 151 -15.97 -12.55 4.35
N LYS A 152 -15.85 -12.87 3.06
CA LYS A 152 -14.67 -12.57 2.25
C LYS A 152 -14.98 -11.47 1.23
N TYR A 153 -14.03 -10.56 1.09
CA TYR A 153 -14.12 -9.42 0.18
C TYR A 153 -13.09 -9.56 -0.94
N ILE A 154 -13.50 -9.30 -2.18
CA ILE A 154 -12.63 -9.29 -3.36
C ILE A 154 -11.76 -8.03 -3.33
N SER A 155 -12.38 -6.89 -3.07
CA SER A 155 -11.74 -5.59 -2.93
C SER A 155 -12.63 -4.73 -2.05
N PHE A 156 -12.02 -3.77 -1.36
CA PHE A 156 -12.74 -2.71 -0.69
C PHE A 156 -11.98 -1.41 -0.89
N SER A 157 -12.67 -0.30 -0.79
CA SER A 157 -12.10 1.02 -0.93
C SER A 157 -12.62 1.95 0.15
N ILE A 158 -11.79 2.92 0.50
CA ILE A 158 -12.18 4.01 1.37
C ILE A 158 -11.96 5.33 0.67
N ARG A 159 -12.92 6.24 0.85
CA ARG A 159 -12.94 7.56 0.26
C ARG A 159 -13.33 8.57 1.33
N GLN A 160 -12.48 9.55 1.58
CA GLN A 160 -12.81 10.63 2.52
C GLN A 160 -13.99 11.45 1.97
N ARG A 161 -14.95 11.86 2.81
CA ARG A 161 -16.15 12.60 2.36
C ARG A 161 -15.92 14.09 2.06
N LYS A 162 -14.81 14.67 2.53
CA LYS A 162 -14.47 16.10 2.39
C LYS A 162 -13.90 16.44 0.99
N GLU A 163 -13.67 17.73 0.72
CA GLU A 163 -13.29 18.25 -0.61
C GLU A 163 -12.07 17.56 -1.24
N ASN A 164 -12.14 17.34 -2.57
CA ASN A 164 -11.16 16.59 -3.37
C ASN A 164 -10.87 15.16 -2.89
N PRO A 165 -11.91 14.31 -2.86
CA PRO A 165 -11.79 12.99 -2.27
C PRO A 165 -10.89 12.08 -3.11
N VAL A 166 -9.96 11.43 -2.43
CA VAL A 166 -9.09 10.38 -2.97
C VAL A 166 -9.61 9.04 -2.49
N THR A 167 -9.63 8.07 -3.40
CA THR A 167 -10.05 6.71 -3.09
C THR A 167 -8.81 5.83 -2.89
N LEU A 168 -8.65 5.27 -1.71
CA LEU A 168 -7.70 4.19 -1.48
C LEU A 168 -8.39 2.87 -1.81
N GLN A 169 -7.87 2.14 -2.78
CA GLN A 169 -8.45 0.86 -3.22
C GLN A 169 -7.58 -0.29 -2.74
N PHE A 170 -8.10 -1.11 -1.85
CA PHE A 170 -7.41 -2.29 -1.35
C PHE A 170 -7.62 -3.45 -2.30
N VAL A 171 -6.51 -4.02 -2.77
CA VAL A 171 -6.49 -5.06 -3.80
C VAL A 171 -5.71 -6.26 -3.29
N ASP A 172 -6.28 -7.44 -3.47
CA ASP A 172 -5.62 -8.70 -3.18
C ASP A 172 -4.87 -9.23 -4.41
N SER A 173 -3.54 -9.19 -4.36
CA SER A 173 -2.71 -9.73 -5.44
C SER A 173 -2.80 -11.23 -5.60
N PHE A 174 -3.25 -11.98 -4.58
CA PHE A 174 -3.43 -13.43 -4.70
C PHE A 174 -4.47 -13.80 -5.78
N GLN A 175 -5.38 -12.88 -6.13
CA GLN A 175 -6.38 -13.13 -7.17
C GLN A 175 -5.79 -13.21 -8.58
N PHE A 176 -4.66 -12.56 -8.82
CA PHE A 176 -3.95 -12.59 -10.11
C PHE A 176 -2.54 -13.22 -10.01
N LEU A 177 -2.06 -13.50 -8.79
CA LEU A 177 -0.86 -14.26 -8.48
C LEU A 177 -1.23 -15.38 -7.51
N ASN A 178 -1.92 -16.40 -8.03
CA ASN A 178 -2.62 -17.44 -7.26
C ASN A 178 -1.67 -18.52 -6.70
N THR A 179 -0.63 -18.10 -5.96
CA THR A 179 0.32 -18.96 -5.28
C THR A 179 0.97 -18.19 -4.13
N SER A 180 1.66 -18.88 -3.23
CA SER A 180 2.28 -18.24 -2.07
C SER A 180 3.40 -17.29 -2.46
N LEU A 181 3.65 -16.24 -1.64
CA LEU A 181 4.81 -15.37 -1.80
C LEU A 181 6.13 -16.16 -1.92
N GLN A 182 6.28 -17.24 -1.15
CA GLN A 182 7.46 -18.10 -1.24
C GLN A 182 7.64 -18.64 -2.67
N LYS A 183 6.60 -19.24 -3.25
CA LYS A 183 6.66 -19.76 -4.61
C LYS A 183 6.87 -18.64 -5.63
N LEU A 184 6.27 -17.47 -5.43
CA LEU A 184 6.50 -16.31 -6.31
C LEU A 184 7.96 -15.86 -6.29
N VAL A 185 8.59 -15.86 -5.12
CA VAL A 185 10.00 -15.48 -4.99
C VAL A 185 10.92 -16.52 -5.61
N GLU A 186 10.66 -17.81 -5.38
CA GLU A 186 11.42 -18.93 -5.97
C GLU A 186 11.39 -18.94 -7.51
N ASN A 187 10.32 -18.42 -8.12
CA ASN A 187 10.16 -18.36 -9.57
C ASN A 187 10.80 -17.09 -10.22
N LEU A 188 11.39 -16.20 -9.43
CA LEU A 188 11.98 -14.95 -9.92
C LEU A 188 13.49 -14.94 -9.73
N ASP A 189 14.20 -14.47 -10.75
CA ASP A 189 15.63 -14.22 -10.64
C ASP A 189 15.93 -13.10 -9.62
N HIS A 190 17.01 -13.25 -8.85
CA HIS A 190 17.39 -12.32 -7.78
C HIS A 190 17.58 -10.88 -8.28
N SER A 191 17.96 -10.67 -9.56
CA SER A 191 18.07 -9.34 -10.18
C SER A 191 16.74 -8.61 -10.31
N LYS A 192 15.60 -9.33 -10.29
CA LYS A 192 14.26 -8.75 -10.43
C LYS A 192 13.76 -8.06 -9.16
N PHE A 193 14.43 -8.23 -8.03
CA PHE A 193 14.09 -7.61 -6.75
C PHE A 193 14.68 -6.20 -6.57
N SER A 194 14.74 -5.40 -7.64
CA SER A 194 15.37 -4.05 -7.65
C SER A 194 14.78 -3.10 -6.60
N ILE A 195 13.46 -3.15 -6.38
CA ILE A 195 12.77 -2.36 -5.34
C ILE A 195 13.32 -2.71 -3.95
N MET A 196 13.41 -4.00 -3.61
CA MET A 196 13.95 -4.44 -2.32
C MET A 196 15.43 -4.04 -2.20
N GLN A 197 16.23 -4.24 -3.25
CA GLN A 197 17.65 -3.88 -3.27
C GLN A 197 17.88 -2.38 -3.06
N SER A 198 17.02 -1.52 -3.63
CA SER A 198 17.10 -0.07 -3.45
C SER A 198 16.69 0.41 -2.06
N CYS A 199 15.82 -0.33 -1.36
CA CYS A 199 15.28 0.09 -0.08
C CYS A 199 16.07 -0.43 1.13
N ILE A 200 16.76 -1.57 0.98
CA ILE A 200 17.39 -2.25 2.10
C ILE A 200 18.85 -2.46 1.77
N SER A 201 19.75 -1.78 2.47
CA SER A 201 21.19 -1.98 2.37
C SER A 201 21.65 -2.93 3.48
N SER A 202 21.76 -4.22 3.15
CA SER A 202 22.18 -5.26 4.11
C SER A 202 22.99 -6.34 3.40
N PRO A 203 24.06 -6.87 4.04
CA PRO A 203 24.76 -8.04 3.54
C PRO A 203 23.90 -9.32 3.56
N HIS A 204 22.79 -9.32 4.31
CA HIS A 204 21.90 -10.48 4.47
C HIS A 204 20.59 -10.39 3.67
N ARG A 205 20.60 -9.66 2.54
CA ARG A 205 19.42 -9.46 1.68
C ARG A 205 18.75 -10.76 1.24
N ASP A 206 19.52 -11.81 0.99
CA ASP A 206 18.97 -13.10 0.54
C ASP A 206 18.08 -13.77 1.59
N LEU A 207 18.21 -13.41 2.88
CA LEU A 207 17.30 -13.88 3.92
C LEU A 207 15.91 -13.26 3.78
N LEU A 208 15.79 -12.07 3.20
CA LEU A 208 14.51 -11.38 2.97
C LEU A 208 13.71 -11.98 1.81
N LEU A 209 14.37 -12.76 0.96
CA LEU A 209 13.74 -13.54 -0.11
C LEU A 209 13.17 -14.87 0.40
N LYS A 210 13.36 -15.18 1.68
CA LYS A 210 12.86 -16.39 2.31
C LYS A 210 11.71 -16.07 3.24
N LYS A 211 10.83 -17.04 3.43
CA LYS A 211 9.77 -16.95 4.44
C LYS A 211 10.41 -16.90 5.84
N GLY A 212 10.21 -15.79 6.55
CA GLY A 212 10.64 -15.66 7.94
C GLY A 212 9.80 -16.52 8.90
N ILE A 213 10.41 -16.87 10.04
CA ILE A 213 9.73 -17.52 11.16
C ILE A 213 9.48 -16.44 12.22
N TYR A 214 8.24 -16.32 12.70
CA TYR A 214 7.86 -15.34 13.71
C TYR A 214 7.43 -16.04 15.00
N PRO A 215 8.00 -15.70 16.17
CA PRO A 215 7.73 -16.39 17.43
C PRO A 215 6.45 -15.86 18.07
N TYR A 216 5.29 -16.29 17.55
CA TYR A 216 3.98 -15.75 17.92
C TYR A 216 3.69 -15.84 19.43
N GLU A 217 4.02 -16.97 20.07
CA GLU A 217 3.77 -17.18 21.51
C GLU A 217 4.70 -16.34 22.40
N TYR A 218 5.90 -16.06 21.92
CA TYR A 218 6.86 -15.20 22.62
C TYR A 218 6.43 -13.73 22.61
N MET A 219 5.91 -13.28 21.47
CA MET A 219 5.41 -11.93 21.28
C MET A 219 4.05 -11.82 21.98
N SER A 220 4.05 -11.70 23.31
CA SER A 220 2.82 -11.67 24.12
C SER A 220 2.41 -10.26 24.55
N SER A 221 3.27 -9.26 24.34
CA SER A 221 3.03 -7.87 24.72
C SER A 221 3.84 -6.90 23.84
N PHE A 222 3.45 -5.63 23.83
CA PHE A 222 4.15 -4.60 23.05
C PHE A 222 5.58 -4.32 23.54
N SER A 223 5.85 -4.52 24.84
CA SER A 223 7.20 -4.35 25.39
C SER A 223 8.22 -5.32 24.77
N LYS A 224 7.77 -6.47 24.23
CA LYS A 224 8.63 -7.41 23.49
C LYS A 224 9.26 -6.80 22.24
N PHE A 225 8.67 -5.75 21.65
CA PHE A 225 9.27 -5.05 20.51
C PHE A 225 10.47 -4.19 20.88
N GLU A 226 10.61 -3.83 22.16
CA GLU A 226 11.71 -3.00 22.69
C GLU A 226 12.89 -3.85 23.19
N GLU A 227 12.76 -5.18 23.15
CA GLU A 227 13.86 -6.07 23.52
C GLU A 227 15.02 -5.97 22.50
N THR A 228 16.24 -5.90 23.03
CA THR A 228 17.46 -5.72 22.23
C THR A 228 18.12 -7.03 21.83
N GLN A 229 17.57 -8.16 22.25
CA GLN A 229 18.08 -9.50 21.99
C GLN A 229 17.03 -10.37 21.29
N LEU A 230 17.50 -11.31 20.49
CA LEU A 230 16.62 -12.27 19.84
C LEU A 230 16.00 -13.21 20.89
N PRO A 231 14.75 -13.65 20.68
CA PRO A 231 14.16 -14.69 21.50
C PRO A 231 15.03 -15.95 21.48
N PRO A 232 15.03 -16.74 22.56
CA PRO A 232 15.74 -18.01 22.58
C PRO A 232 15.16 -18.97 21.52
N ARG A 233 15.99 -19.87 20.98
CA ARG A 233 15.59 -20.77 19.87
C ARG A 233 14.30 -21.54 20.13
N PHE A 234 14.07 -21.99 21.36
CA PHE A 234 12.86 -22.73 21.73
C PHE A 234 11.57 -21.91 21.54
N ALA A 235 11.65 -20.57 21.61
CA ALA A 235 10.51 -19.67 21.48
C ALA A 235 9.99 -19.54 20.03
N PHE A 236 10.73 -20.07 19.05
CA PHE A 236 10.32 -20.12 17.64
C PHE A 236 9.53 -21.38 17.29
N HIS A 237 9.31 -22.28 18.24
CA HIS A 237 8.45 -23.46 18.10
C HIS A 237 7.07 -23.14 18.67
N SER A 238 6.02 -23.31 17.87
CA SER A 238 4.64 -23.17 18.33
C SER A 238 4.16 -24.43 19.04
N SER A 239 3.46 -24.27 20.14
CA SER A 239 2.81 -25.37 20.88
C SER A 239 1.50 -25.86 20.24
N LEU A 240 1.01 -25.18 19.19
CA LEU A 240 -0.17 -25.58 18.43
C LEU A 240 0.03 -26.93 17.73
N PRO A 241 -0.70 -28.00 18.12
CA PRO A 241 -0.77 -29.22 17.33
C PRO A 241 -1.59 -28.92 16.06
N MET A 242 -1.22 -29.51 14.92
CA MET A 242 -2.11 -29.60 13.75
C MET A 242 -3.27 -30.57 14.08
N LYS A 243 -4.16 -30.21 15.00
CA LYS A 243 -5.50 -30.79 15.23
C LYS A 243 -6.19 -30.02 16.36
N GLU A 244 -7.36 -29.50 16.02
CA GLU A 244 -8.49 -29.08 16.86
C GLU A 244 -8.22 -28.50 18.27
N SER A 245 -8.65 -27.25 18.42
CA SER A 245 -9.15 -26.62 19.66
C SER A 245 -8.30 -26.74 20.93
N VAL A 246 -7.43 -25.73 21.16
CA VAL A 246 -6.85 -25.45 22.48
C VAL A 246 -7.06 -23.98 22.83
N LYS A 247 -7.56 -23.74 24.06
CA LYS A 247 -7.81 -22.42 24.66
C LYS A 247 -6.47 -21.74 24.93
N LEU A 248 -6.18 -20.64 24.24
CA LEU A 248 -5.01 -19.79 24.50
C LEU A 248 -5.50 -18.37 24.79
N THR A 249 -5.45 -17.99 26.07
CA THR A 249 -5.75 -16.63 26.56
C THR A 249 -4.56 -15.70 26.33
N THR A 250 -4.14 -15.48 25.09
CA THR A 250 -3.02 -14.58 24.78
C THR A 250 -3.34 -13.66 23.60
N ASN A 251 -3.20 -12.35 23.83
CA ASN A 251 -3.26 -11.33 22.80
C ASN A 251 -1.97 -11.42 21.98
N MET A 252 -2.05 -11.91 20.74
CA MET A 252 -0.87 -12.01 19.87
C MET A 252 -0.74 -10.77 18.97
N PRO A 253 0.31 -9.94 19.14
CA PRO A 253 0.68 -8.84 18.27
C PRO A 253 1.03 -9.37 16.87
N LYS A 254 0.38 -8.85 15.83
CA LYS A 254 0.71 -9.17 14.43
C LYS A 254 0.98 -7.94 13.56
N MET A 255 2.00 -8.05 12.71
CA MET A 255 2.38 -7.05 11.72
C MET A 255 1.77 -7.40 10.36
N PHE A 256 1.26 -6.40 9.62
CA PHE A 256 0.77 -6.58 8.25
C PHE A 256 1.58 -5.75 7.24
N GLY A 257 1.77 -6.27 6.03
CA GLY A 257 2.58 -5.64 4.99
C GLY A 257 1.76 -5.26 3.76
N SER A 258 2.03 -4.10 3.16
CA SER A 258 1.39 -3.67 1.91
C SER A 258 2.31 -2.92 0.97
N VAL A 259 1.96 -2.89 -0.31
CA VAL A 259 2.62 -2.07 -1.32
C VAL A 259 1.60 -1.09 -1.87
N LEU A 260 1.87 0.20 -1.75
CA LEU A 260 1.07 1.24 -2.39
C LEU A 260 1.66 1.52 -3.75
N LYS A 261 0.87 1.29 -4.79
CA LYS A 261 1.27 1.66 -6.15
C LYS A 261 0.55 2.94 -6.53
N LEU A 262 1.29 3.96 -6.93
CA LEU A 262 0.70 5.17 -7.48
C LEU A 262 0.53 4.99 -8.98
N LYS A 263 -0.73 4.88 -9.38
CA LYS A 263 -1.12 4.98 -10.79
C LYS A 263 -1.66 6.39 -10.99
N ILE A 264 -0.80 7.27 -11.48
CA ILE A 264 -1.07 8.69 -11.69
C ILE A 264 -1.32 8.91 -13.17
#